data_AF-A0A5K1CCA7-F1
#
_entry.id   AF-A0A5K1CCA7-F1
#
_cell.length_a   1.000
_cell.length_b   1.000
_cell.length_c   1.000
_cell.angle_alpha   90.00
_cell.angle_beta   90.00
_cell.angle_gamma   90.00
#
_symmetry.space_group_name_H-M   'P 1'
#
loop_
_entity.id
_entity.type
_entity.pdbx_description
1 polymer ?
#
loop_
_entity_poly.entity_id
_entity_poly.type
_entity_poly.pdbx_seq_one_letter_code
_entity_poly.pdbx_strand_id
1 'polypeptide(L)' 'VGIVGRTGAGKSSVLNALFRLHPVCEGRILVDGVDLASLAVGKLRSHLAVVPQSPFLFEGTL' A
#
# COMPACT_ATOMS: atom_id res chain seq x y z
N VAL A 1 8.47 3.55 11.83
CA VAL A 1 7.92 2.31 12.42
C VAL A 1 8.37 1.13 11.55
N GLY A 2 8.80 0.02 12.15
CA GLY A 2 9.15 -1.21 11.41
C GLY A 2 8.11 -2.30 11.63
N ILE A 3 7.72 -3.02 10.58
CA ILE A 3 6.81 -4.17 10.65
C ILE A 3 7.63 -5.43 10.33
N VAL A 4 7.80 -6.32 11.31
CA VAL A 4 8.61 -7.55 11.20
C VAL A 4 7.82 -8.79 11.59
N GLY A 5 8.17 -9.94 11.02
CA GLY A 5 7.48 -11.21 11.29
C GLY A 5 7.79 -12.27 10.23
N ARG A 6 7.43 -13.53 10.49
CA ARG A 6 7.64 -14.66 9.56
C ARG A 6 6.96 -14.45 8.20
N THR A 7 7.37 -15.19 7.17
CA THR A 7 6.66 -15.24 5.89
C THR A 7 5.20 -15.67 6.12
N GLY A 8 4.26 -15.04 5.41
CA GLY A 8 2.83 -15.27 5.61
C GLY A 8 2.20 -14.46 6.76
N ALA A 9 2.97 -13.77 7.60
CA ALA A 9 2.43 -12.95 8.70
C ALA A 9 1.66 -11.68 8.27
N GLY A 10 1.37 -11.49 6.98
CA GLY A 10 0.56 -10.37 6.49
C GLY A 10 1.29 -9.05 6.22
N LYS A 11 2.64 -9.00 6.31
CA LYS A 11 3.43 -7.78 6.06
C LYS A 11 3.14 -7.15 4.70
N SER A 12 3.14 -7.94 3.63
CA SER A 12 2.79 -7.47 2.28
C SER A 12 1.31 -7.11 2.16
N SER A 13 0.43 -7.82 2.88
CA SER A 13 -1.01 -7.53 2.91
C SER A 13 -1.29 -6.15 3.51
N VAL A 14 -0.54 -5.73 4.54
CA VAL A 14 -0.62 -4.38 5.11
C VAL A 14 -0.26 -3.32 4.07
N LEU A 15 0.84 -3.51 3.33
CA LEU A 15 1.21 -2.60 2.24
C LEU A 15 0.12 -2.55 1.17
N ASN A 16 -0.41 -3.70 0.75
CA ASN A 16 -1.48 -3.75 -0.24
C ASN A 16 -2.76 -3.02 0.22
N ALA A 17 -3.11 -3.10 1.50
CA ALA A 17 -4.23 -2.38 2.09
C ALA A 17 -3.99 -0.86 2.09
N LEU A 18 -2.80 -0.40 2.48
CA LEU A 18 -2.42 1.02 2.45
C LEU A 18 -2.48 1.62 1.04
N PHE A 19 -2.01 0.88 0.04
CA PHE A 19 -2.07 1.29 -1.37
C PHE A 19 -3.44 1.09 -2.03
N ARG A 20 -4.42 0.56 -1.28
CA ARG A 20 -5.74 0.13 -1.78
C ARG A 20 -5.61 -0.68 -3.07
N LEU A 21 -4.71 -1.67 -3.08
CA LEU A 21 -4.59 -2.66 -4.17
C LEU A 21 -5.70 -3.71 -4.08
N HIS A 22 -6.23 -3.92 -2.88
CA HIS A 22 -7.42 -4.74 -2.61
C HIS A 22 -8.39 -3.95 -1.72
N PRO A 23 -9.70 -4.23 -1.78
CA PRO A 23 -10.66 -3.66 -0.83
C PRO A 23 -10.34 -4.10 0.59
N VAL A 24 -10.54 -3.20 1.55
CA VAL A 24 -10.46 -3.52 2.98
C VAL A 24 -11.73 -4.28 3.35
N CYS A 25 -11.59 -5.50 3.89
CA CYS A 25 -12.73 -6.34 4.23
C CYS A 25 -13.52 -5.78 5.42
N GLU A 26 -12.82 -5.33 6.47
CA GLU A 26 -13.41 -4.80 7.69
C GLU A 26 -12.53 -3.69 8.29
N GLY A 27 -13.16 -2.79 9.05
CA GLY A 27 -12.48 -1.65 9.68
C GLY A 27 -12.20 -0.48 8.71
N ARG A 28 -11.35 0.46 9.15
CA ARG A 28 -10.96 1.64 8.37
C ARG A 28 -9.51 1.99 8.59
N ILE A 29 -8.87 2.56 7.57
CA ILE A 29 -7.51 3.08 7.64
C ILE A 29 -7.61 4.60 7.58
N LEU A 30 -7.06 5.28 8.58
CA LEU A 30 -7.03 6.73 8.66
C LEU A 30 -5.61 7.23 8.43
N VAL A 31 -5.45 8.26 7.60
CA VAL A 31 -4.23 9.05 7.47
C VAL A 31 -4.57 10.49 7.80
N ASP A 32 -3.94 11.05 8.84
CA ASP A 32 -4.23 12.39 9.36
C ASP A 32 -5.73 12.61 9.67
N GLY A 33 -6.40 11.56 10.15
CA GLY A 33 -7.84 11.57 10.45
C GLY A 33 -8.77 11.40 9.25
N VAL A 34 -8.23 11.35 8.03
CA VAL A 34 -9.01 11.13 6.79
C VAL A 34 -9.08 9.63 6.49
N ASP A 35 -10.29 9.13 6.24
CA ASP A 35 -10.47 7.75 5.80
C ASP A 35 -9.94 7.55 4.38
N LEU A 36 -9.02 6.58 4.22
CA LEU A 36 -8.49 6.24 2.92
C LEU A 36 -9.56 5.78 1.94
N ALA A 37 -10.66 5.19 2.41
CA ALA A 37 -11.79 4.77 1.60
C ALA A 37 -12.52 5.96 0.94
N SER A 38 -12.50 7.14 1.55
CA SER A 38 -13.16 8.34 1.02
C SER A 38 -12.32 9.08 -0.03
N LEU A 39 -11.06 8.70 -0.23
CA LEU A 39 -10.17 9.31 -1.21
C LEU A 39 -10.25 8.61 -2.57
N ALA A 40 -10.09 9.37 -3.65
CA ALA A 40 -9.82 8.80 -4.97
C ALA A 40 -8.48 8.05 -4.95
N VAL A 41 -8.44 6.84 -5.51
CA VAL A 41 -7.26 5.97 -5.46
C VAL A 41 -6.02 6.64 -6.07
N GLY A 42 -6.19 7.40 -7.16
CA GLY A 42 -5.09 8.15 -7.77
C GLY A 42 -4.50 9.21 -6.83
N LYS A 43 -5.36 9.96 -6.12
CA LYS A 43 -4.94 10.95 -5.13
C LYS A 43 -4.25 10.31 -3.92
N LEU A 44 -4.74 9.15 -3.47
CA LEU A 44 -4.06 8.40 -2.40
C LEU A 44 -2.66 7.97 -2.84
N ARG A 45 -2.57 7.32 -4.00
CA ARG A 45 -1.31 6.75 -4.50
C ARG A 45 -0.29 7.80 -4.90
N SER A 46 -0.70 9.04 -5.22
CA SER A 46 0.25 10.14 -5.46
C SER A 46 1.00 10.60 -4.20
N HIS A 47 0.53 10.23 -3.01
CA HIS A 47 1.18 10.56 -1.74
C HIS A 47 1.94 9.37 -1.13
N LEU A 48 1.98 8.22 -1.81
CA LEU A 48 2.62 7.00 -1.32
C LEU A 48 3.63 6.48 -2.35
N ALA A 49 4.82 6.11 -1.88
CA ALA A 49 5.82 5.42 -2.69
C ALA A 49 6.09 4.03 -2.11
N VAL A 50 6.25 3.03 -2.98
CA VAL A 50 6.60 1.66 -2.59
C VAL A 50 7.83 1.20 -3.35
N VAL A 51 8.74 0.55 -2.63
CA VAL A 51 9.85 -0.20 -3.21
C VAL A 51 9.51 -1.68 -3.07
N PRO A 52 9.13 -2.38 -4.15
CA PRO A 52 8.75 -3.79 -4.07
C PRO A 52 9.97 -4.66 -3.74
N GLN A 53 9.74 -5.82 -3.13
CA GLN A 53 10.82 -6.79 -2.85
C GLN A 53 11.50 -7.32 -4.13
N SER A 54 10.76 -7.41 -5.23
CA SER A 54 11.27 -7.72 -6.55
C SER A 54 10.88 -6.60 -7.50
N PRO A 55 11.84 -5.77 -7.98
CA PRO A 55 11.53 -4.67 -8.88
C PRO A 55 11.06 -5.19 -10.22
N PHE A 56 10.04 -4.55 -10.77
CA PHE A 56 9.67 -4.70 -12.17
C PHE A 56 10.29 -3.55 -12.95
N LEU A 57 11.12 -3.86 -13.95
CA LEU A 57 11.68 -2.87 -14.85
C LEU A 57 10.96 -2.98 -16.20
N PHE A 58 10.62 -1.82 -16.75
CA PHE A 58 10.19 -1.74 -18.14
C PHE A 58 11.42 -1.81 -19.04
N GLU A 59 11.32 -2.52 -20.16
CA GLU A 59 12.34 -2.46 -21.19
C GLU A 59 12.35 -1.08 -21.84
N GLY A 60 13.53 -0.46 -21.90
CA GLY A 60 13.71 0.90 -22.40
C GLY A 60 15.01 1.50 -21.89
N THR A 61 15.26 2.75 -22.28
CA THR A 61 16.36 3.55 -21.73
C THR A 61 15.85 4.40 -20.57
N LEU A 62 16.78 4.80 -19.69
CA LEU A 62 16.54 5.87 -18.72
C LEU A 62 16.40 7.23 -19.42
#